data_AF-A0AAF0VYU6-F1
#
_entry.id   AF-A0AAF0VYU6-F1
#
_cell.length_a   1.000
_cell.length_b   1.000
_cell.length_c   1.000
_cell.angle_alpha   90.00
_cell.angle_beta   90.00
_cell.angle_gamma   90.00
#
_symmetry.space_group_name_H-M   'P 1'
#
loop_
_entity.id
_entity.type
_entity.pdbx_description
1 polymer ?
#
loop_
_entity_poly.entity_id
_entity_poly.type
_entity_poly.pdbx_seq_one_letter_code
_entity_poly.pdbx_strand_id
1 'polypeptide(L)' 'MKYKFKGYHWVNQQGCLVFPEPKRVAIYTEDSFGSLEEAKAEWIKDPWIEDGDICILATEIIKGNWDR' A
#
# COMPACT_ATOMS: atom_id res chain seq x y z
N MET A 1 6.19 -11.17 12.27
CA MET A 1 5.21 -10.07 12.09
C MET A 1 5.98 -8.86 11.62
N LYS A 2 5.54 -8.20 10.54
CA LYS A 2 6.19 -7.02 9.98
C LYS A 2 5.15 -5.93 9.70
N TYR A 3 5.62 -4.72 9.46
CA TYR A 3 4.79 -3.56 9.13
C TYR A 3 4.91 -3.21 7.65
N LYS A 4 3.82 -2.77 7.05
CA LYS A 4 3.78 -2.25 5.67
C LYS A 4 3.00 -0.96 5.63
N PHE A 5 3.30 -0.11 4.66
CA PHE A 5 2.44 0.99 4.27
C PHE A 5 1.27 0.48 3.43
N LYS A 6 0.12 1.13 3.62
CA LYS A 6 -1.10 0.86 2.89
C LYS A 6 -1.67 2.17 2.38
N GLY A 7 -1.98 2.18 1.09
CA GLY A 7 -2.67 3.27 0.41
C GLY A 7 -3.90 2.74 -0.33
N TYR A 8 -4.55 3.63 -1.06
CA TYR A 8 -5.71 3.28 -1.87
C TYR A 8 -5.67 4.01 -3.20
N HIS A 9 -6.17 3.33 -4.24
CA HIS A 9 -6.42 3.95 -5.53
C HIS A 9 -7.77 3.48 -6.09
N TRP A 10 -8.27 4.21 -7.08
CA TRP A 10 -9.53 3.90 -7.74
C TRP A 10 -9.26 3.21 -9.06
N VAL A 11 -9.90 2.06 -9.28
CA VAL A 11 -9.78 1.28 -10.52
C VAL A 11 -11.15 1.03 -11.14
N ASN A 12 -11.21 1.09 -12.46
CA ASN A 12 -12.37 0.63 -13.23
C ASN A 12 -12.24 -0.82 -13.71
N GLN A 13 -11.09 -1.46 -13.45
CA GLN A 13 -10.81 -2.82 -13.88
C GLN A 13 -9.85 -3.51 -12.90
N GLN A 14 -10.01 -4.82 -12.71
CA GLN A 14 -9.06 -5.68 -12.00
C GLN A 14 -8.99 -7.04 -12.70
N GLY A 15 -7.85 -7.36 -13.34
CA GLY A 15 -7.75 -8.50 -14.24
C GLY A 15 -8.76 -8.39 -15.40
N CYS A 16 -9.55 -9.44 -15.64
CA CYS A 16 -10.62 -9.42 -16.65
C CYS A 16 -11.94 -8.80 -16.16
N LEU A 17 -12.04 -8.41 -14.88
CA LEU A 17 -13.26 -7.81 -14.33
C LEU A 17 -13.26 -6.30 -14.57
N VAL A 18 -14.29 -5.80 -15.24
CA VAL A 18 -14.54 -4.37 -15.45
C VAL A 18 -15.67 -3.94 -14.52
N PHE A 19 -15.48 -2.83 -13.80
CA PHE A 19 -16.45 -2.28 -12.87
C PHE A 19 -17.24 -1.13 -13.52
N PRO A 20 -18.58 -1.10 -13.34
CA PRO A 20 -19.41 -0.01 -13.88
C PRO A 20 -19.17 1.33 -13.17
N GLU A 21 -18.70 1.29 -11.92
CA GLU A 21 -18.25 2.44 -11.15
C GLU A 21 -16.83 2.18 -10.63
N PRO A 22 -15.99 3.22 -10.47
CA PRO A 22 -14.66 3.07 -9.90
C PRO A 22 -14.72 2.40 -8.53
N LYS A 23 -13.90 1.38 -8.32
CA LYS A 23 -13.73 0.73 -7.03
C LYS A 23 -12.44 1.15 -6.36
N ARG A 24 -12.52 1.39 -5.05
CA ARG A 24 -11.34 1.66 -4.23
C ARG A 24 -10.65 0.35 -3.86
N VAL A 25 -9.40 0.19 -4.28
CA VAL A 25 -8.57 -0.99 -4.00
C VAL A 25 -7.42 -0.59 -3.09
N ALA A 26 -7.09 -1.46 -2.13
CA ALA A 26 -5.96 -1.27 -1.23
C ALA A 26 -4.67 -1.73 -1.92
N ILE A 27 -3.63 -0.91 -1.81
CA ILE A 27 -2.28 -1.23 -2.27
C ILE A 27 -1.34 -1.18 -1.07
N TYR A 28 -0.32 -2.02 -1.10
CA TYR A 28 0.66 -2.17 -0.04
C TYR A 28 2.05 -2.00 -0.62
N THR A 29 2.95 -1.37 0.14
CA THR A 29 4.36 -1.31 -0.26
C THR A 29 4.97 -2.72 -0.35
N GLU A 30 5.93 -2.92 -1.25
CA GLU A 30 6.70 -4.15 -1.34
C GLU A 30 7.56 -4.36 -0.10
N ASP A 31 8.14 -3.27 0.41
CA ASP A 31 8.98 -3.26 1.60
C ASP A 31 8.23 -3.71 2.85
N SER A 32 8.99 -4.17 3.84
CA SER A 32 8.43 -4.53 5.14
C SER A 32 9.38 -4.13 6.25
N PHE A 33 8.83 -3.52 7.29
CA PHE A 33 9.60 -2.98 8.41
C PHE A 33 9.50 -3.92 9.62
N GLY A 34 10.59 -4.04 10.37
CA GLY A 34 10.68 -4.90 11.54
C GLY A 34 9.93 -4.34 12.76
N SER A 35 9.73 -3.02 12.82
CA SER A 35 9.06 -2.33 13.93
C SER A 35 8.13 -1.21 13.47
N LEU A 36 7.27 -0.73 14.38
CA LEU A 36 6.39 0.41 14.09
C LEU A 36 7.19 1.72 14.01
N GLU A 37 8.22 1.87 14.84
CA GLU A 37 9.09 3.03 14.92
C GLU A 37 9.89 3.21 13.62
N GLU A 38 10.46 2.12 13.12
CA GLU A 38 11.13 2.08 11.81
C GLU A 38 10.16 2.47 10.69
N ALA A 39 8.96 1.87 10.67
CA ALA A 39 7.94 2.19 9.66
C ALA A 39 7.54 3.68 9.72
N LYS A 40 7.37 4.27 10.91
CA LYS A 40 7.08 5.70 11.06
C LYS A 40 8.22 6.58 10.56
N ALA A 41 9.47 6.21 10.85
CA ALA A 41 10.64 6.96 10.43
C ALA A 41 10.76 6.99 8.90
N GLU A 42 10.51 5.86 8.23
CA GLU A 42 10.50 5.80 6.76
C GLU A 42 9.30 6.56 6.17
N TRP A 43 8.11 6.45 6.78
CA TRP A 43 6.91 7.14 6.28
C TRP A 43 7.09 8.67 6.27
N ILE A 44 7.75 9.23 7.28
CA ILE A 44 8.01 10.69 7.34
C ILE A 44 8.94 11.15 6.22
N LYS A 45 9.88 10.30 5.80
CA LYS A 45 10.82 10.63 4.71
C LYS A 45 10.14 10.52 3.35
N ASP A 46 9.44 9.41 3.13
CA ASP A 46 8.78 9.11 1.87
C ASP A 46 7.45 8.36 2.12
N PRO A 47 6.31 9.06 2.00
CA PRO A 47 4.99 8.48 2.19
C PRO A 47 4.40 7.87 0.91
N TRP A 48 5.15 7.76 -0.17
CA TRP A 48 4.64 7.27 -1.44
C TRP A 48 4.82 5.76 -1.58
N ILE A 49 3.82 5.11 -2.16
CA ILE A 49 3.86 3.73 -2.61
C ILE A 49 3.90 3.76 -4.14
N GLU A 50 4.97 3.21 -4.70
CA GLU A 50 5.15 3.10 -6.14
C GLU A 50 4.71 1.69 -6.59
N ASP A 51 3.80 1.63 -7.57
CA ASP A 51 3.31 0.38 -8.16
C ASP A 51 3.23 0.56 -9.69
N GLY A 52 4.29 0.16 -10.40
CA GLY A 52 4.41 0.41 -11.84
C GLY A 52 4.43 1.91 -12.16
N ASP A 53 3.45 2.39 -12.92
CA ASP A 53 3.36 3.78 -13.38
C ASP A 53 2.55 4.71 -12.45
N ILE A 54 2.16 4.23 -11.26
CA ILE A 54 1.36 5.00 -10.30
C ILE A 54 2.08 5.25 -8.98
N CYS A 55 2.00 6.48 -8.49
CA CYS A 55 2.40 6.87 -7.14
C CYS A 55 1.16 7.07 -6.27
N ILE A 56 1.08 6.36 -5.15
CA ILE A 56 -0.06 6.38 -4.25
C ILE A 56 0.39 6.87 -2.88
N LEU A 57 -0.32 7.83 -2.31
CA LEU A 57 -0.05 8.26 -0.94
C LEU A 57 -0.45 7.15 0.04
N ALA A 58 0.50 6.67 0.84
CA ALA A 58 0.19 5.83 1.98
C ALA A 58 -0.69 6.59 2.97
N THR A 59 -1.71 5.91 3.50
CA THR A 59 -2.66 6.48 4.48
C THR A 59 -2.64 5.73 5.81
N GLU A 60 -2.05 4.53 5.86
CA GLU A 60 -2.01 3.68 7.05
C GLU A 60 -0.66 2.93 7.16
N ILE A 61 -0.14 2.72 8.38
CA ILE A 61 0.82 1.62 8.66
C ILE A 61 0.02 0.45 9.21
N ILE A 62 0.18 -0.71 8.60
CA ILE A 62 -0.50 -1.95 9.01
C ILE A 62 0.50 -2.99 9.49
N LYS A 63 0.09 -3.76 10.50
CA LYS A 63 0.84 -4.89 11.05
C LYS A 63 0.28 -6.19 10.48
N GLY A 64 1.14 -7.08 10.00
CA GLY A 64 0.71 -8.34 9.39
C GLY A 64 1.77 -9.44 9.42
N ASN A 65 1.35 -10.64 9.01
CA ASN A 65 2.27 -11.74 8.70
C ASN A 65 2.40 -11.85 7.18
N TRP A 66 3.46 -11.25 6.64
CA TRP A 66 3.64 -11.04 5.20
C TRP A 66 4.52 -12.10 4.52
N ASP A 67 5.19 -12.96 5.30
CA ASP A 67 6.10 -14.01 4.81
C ASP A 67 5.32 -15.27 4.38
N ARG A 68 4.21 -15.11 3.67
CA ARG A 68 3.33 -16.22 3.28
C ARG A 68 3.54 -16.67 1.84
#